data_AF-A0A1I2WY49-F1
#
_entry.id   AF-A0A1I2WY49-F1
#
_cell.length_a   1.000
_cell.length_b   1.000
_cell.length_c   1.000
_cell.angle_alpha   90.00
_cell.angle_beta   90.00
_cell.angle_gamma   90.00
#
_symmetry.space_group_name_H-M   'P 1'
#
loop_
_entity.id
_entity.type
_entity.pdbx_description
1 polymer ?
#
loop_
_entity_poly.entity_id
_entity_poly.type
_entity_poly.pdbx_seq_one_letter_code
_entity_poly.pdbx_strand_id
1 'polypeptide(L)'
;MDWPVSVALAQSVPALPTGTDWSYEMKLDGHRMIMWRTDDGVRLQARSGRDVTAVWGDLALAGHHLPAGTILDGEAVITTEDGRISFEAAQARAASSPARAHRLAAQRPAHYIAFDALLSHRSKTTPPAGLEQQMRMLPSAGGSTGSGE
;
A
#
# COMPACT_ATOMS: atom_id res chain seq x y z
N MET A 1 -6.84 -8.89 11.92
CA MET A 1 -6.82 -8.82 10.45
C MET A 1 -5.88 -9.90 9.99
N ASP A 2 -6.27 -10.72 9.01
CA ASP A 2 -5.51 -11.90 8.62
C ASP A 2 -4.60 -11.62 7.44
N TRP A 3 -3.45 -12.28 7.43
CA TRP A 3 -2.51 -12.24 6.31
C TRP A 3 -2.86 -13.31 5.27
N PRO A 4 -2.82 -12.99 3.96
CA PRO A 4 -2.69 -11.66 3.38
C PRO A 4 -4.02 -10.90 3.41
N VAL A 5 -3.97 -9.57 3.57
CA VAL A 5 -5.18 -8.74 3.49
C VAL A 5 -5.55 -8.48 2.03
N SER A 6 -6.85 -8.56 1.72
CA SER A 6 -7.39 -8.11 0.44
C SER A 6 -7.63 -6.60 0.47
N VAL A 7 -7.10 -5.90 -0.53
CA VAL A 7 -7.07 -4.43 -0.55
C VAL A 7 -8.24 -3.87 -1.35
N ALA A 8 -8.74 -2.70 -0.96
CA ALA A 8 -9.74 -1.98 -1.73
C ALA A 8 -9.17 -1.55 -3.09
N LEU A 9 -9.96 -1.74 -4.15
CA LEU A 9 -9.60 -1.37 -5.51
C LEU A 9 -10.34 -0.10 -5.94
N ALA A 10 -9.64 0.78 -6.65
CA ALA A 10 -10.25 1.94 -7.26
C ALA A 10 -10.99 1.54 -8.54
N GLN A 11 -12.17 2.12 -8.74
CA GLN A 11 -12.90 2.05 -10.01
C GLN A 11 -12.47 3.19 -10.92
N SER A 12 -12.14 2.89 -12.18
CA SER A 12 -11.87 3.92 -13.18
C SER A 12 -13.16 4.65 -13.54
N VAL A 13 -13.15 5.98 -13.44
CA VAL A 13 -14.28 6.85 -13.79
C VAL A 13 -13.83 7.92 -14.79
N PRO A 14 -14.70 8.36 -15.71
CA PRO A 14 -14.33 9.31 -16.77
C PRO A 14 -14.13 10.75 -16.26
N ALA A 15 -14.63 11.07 -15.07
CA ALA A 15 -14.47 12.37 -14.42
C ALA A 15 -14.28 12.17 -12.91
N LEU A 16 -13.52 13.06 -12.28
CA LEU A 16 -13.36 13.07 -10.83
C LEU A 16 -14.73 13.27 -10.16
N PRO A 17 -15.12 12.43 -9.20
CA PRO A 17 -16.34 12.64 -8.41
C PRO A 17 -16.27 14.00 -7.71
N THR A 18 -17.42 14.65 -7.52
CA THR A 18 -17.51 15.96 -6.85
C THR A 18 -18.47 15.91 -5.67
N GLY A 19 -18.30 16.81 -4.70
CA GLY A 19 -19.11 16.88 -3.48
C GLY A 19 -18.26 17.00 -2.22
N THR A 20 -18.91 17.26 -1.08
CA THR A 20 -18.24 17.44 0.23
C THR A 20 -17.75 16.13 0.85
N ASP A 21 -18.22 15.00 0.33
CA ASP A 21 -17.89 13.64 0.77
C ASP A 21 -16.62 13.07 0.10
N TRP A 22 -15.93 13.87 -0.72
CA TRP A 22 -14.77 13.41 -1.49
C TRP A 22 -13.48 14.06 -1.00
N SER A 23 -12.52 13.22 -0.62
CA SER A 23 -11.10 13.58 -0.54
C SER A 23 -10.38 13.15 -1.83
N TYR A 24 -9.33 13.89 -2.17
CA TYR A 24 -8.47 13.58 -3.31
C TYR A 24 -7.05 13.41 -2.83
N GLU A 25 -6.41 12.36 -3.32
CA GLU A 25 -5.01 12.11 -3.09
C GLU A 25 -4.27 12.02 -4.42
N MET A 26 -2.98 12.36 -4.41
CA MET A 26 -2.15 12.20 -5.58
C MET A 26 -2.02 10.71 -5.88
N LYS A 27 -2.37 10.31 -7.10
CA LYS A 27 -2.01 8.98 -7.59
C LYS A 27 -0.50 8.91 -7.76
N LEU A 28 0.15 8.14 -6.90
CA LEU A 28 1.58 7.85 -6.99
C LEU A 28 1.79 6.64 -7.91
N ASP A 29 2.81 6.72 -8.76
CA ASP A 29 3.23 5.59 -9.60
C ASP A 29 4.44 4.90 -8.94
N GLY A 30 4.17 3.90 -8.10
CA GLY A 30 5.20 3.12 -7.40
C GLY A 30 4.86 1.62 -7.37
N HIS A 31 5.13 0.98 -6.23
CA HIS A 31 4.69 -0.39 -5.96
C HIS A 31 3.78 -0.45 -4.73
N ARG A 32 2.46 -0.56 -4.94
CA ARG A 32 1.48 -0.74 -3.85
C ARG A 32 1.80 -1.95 -2.99
N MET A 33 1.93 -1.72 -1.69
CA MET A 33 2.18 -2.78 -0.72
C MET A 33 1.57 -2.46 0.66
N ILE A 34 1.26 -3.52 1.40
CA ILE A 34 0.80 -3.43 2.78
C ILE A 34 1.98 -3.64 3.71
N MET A 35 2.20 -2.70 4.62
CA MET A 35 3.20 -2.80 5.68
C MET A 35 2.54 -3.34 6.94
N TRP A 36 3.00 -4.51 7.39
CA TRP A 36 2.57 -5.14 8.62
C TRP A 36 3.69 -5.04 9.65
N ARG A 37 3.51 -4.20 10.66
CA ARG A 37 4.36 -4.22 11.85
C ARG A 37 3.78 -5.23 12.85
N THR A 38 4.37 -6.42 12.91
CA THR A 38 4.04 -7.45 13.90
C THR A 38 4.85 -7.25 15.17
N ASP A 39 4.62 -8.06 16.22
CA ASP A 39 5.46 -8.04 17.42
C ASP A 39 6.92 -8.40 17.06
N ASP A 40 7.10 -9.44 16.24
CA ASP A 40 8.41 -9.99 15.89
C ASP A 40 9.17 -9.23 14.80
N GLY A 41 8.48 -8.44 13.95
CA GLY A 41 9.12 -7.87 12.78
C GLY A 41 8.23 -7.01 11.90
N VAL A 42 8.73 -6.69 10.71
CA VAL A 42 7.95 -6.06 9.66
C VAL A 42 7.83 -7.03 8.50
N ARG A 43 6.61 -7.15 7.95
CA ARG A 43 6.33 -7.89 6.73
C ARG A 43 5.72 -6.96 5.70
N LEU A 44 6.14 -7.12 4.45
CA LEU A 44 5.64 -6.33 3.32
C LEU A 44 4.90 -7.25 2.36
N GLN A 45 3.64 -6.89 2.08
CA GLN A 45 2.75 -7.64 1.21
C GLN A 45 2.56 -6.88 -0.11
N ALA A 46 2.89 -7.48 -1.25
CA ALA A 46 2.46 -6.90 -2.52
C ALA A 46 0.94 -6.97 -2.67
N ARG A 47 0.37 -6.17 -3.59
CA ARG A 47 -1.06 -6.24 -3.95
C ARG A 47 -1.55 -7.66 -4.30
N SER A 48 -0.68 -8.52 -4.83
CA SER A 48 -0.99 -9.93 -5.14
C SER A 48 -1.10 -10.84 -3.91
N GLY A 49 -0.83 -10.34 -2.69
CA GLY A 49 -0.75 -11.13 -1.46
C GLY A 49 0.63 -11.72 -1.18
N ARG A 50 1.58 -11.57 -2.11
CA ARG A 50 2.91 -12.17 -2.01
C ARG A 50 3.78 -11.43 -0.99
N ASP A 51 4.57 -12.17 -0.22
CA ASP A 51 5.58 -11.58 0.67
C ASP A 51 6.73 -11.01 -0.16
N VAL A 52 7.00 -9.72 0.01
CA VAL A 52 8.05 -8.97 -0.71
C VAL A 52 9.05 -8.33 0.25
N THR A 53 9.04 -8.74 1.52
CA THR A 53 9.88 -8.17 2.59
C THR A 53 11.36 -8.16 2.22
N ALA A 54 11.87 -9.26 1.67
CA ALA A 54 13.28 -9.39 1.30
C ALA A 54 13.71 -8.48 0.13
N VAL A 55 12.77 -8.05 -0.72
CA VAL A 55 13.02 -7.14 -1.85
C VAL A 55 13.06 -5.68 -1.35
N TRP A 56 12.24 -5.37 -0.36
CA TRP A 56 12.05 -4.02 0.19
C TRP A 56 12.56 -3.93 1.64
N GLY A 57 13.74 -4.52 1.90
CA GLY A 57 14.30 -4.63 3.25
C GLY A 57 14.61 -3.29 3.93
N ASP A 58 14.88 -2.23 3.16
CA ASP A 58 15.02 -0.85 3.67
C ASP A 58 13.70 -0.32 4.24
N LEU A 59 12.58 -0.57 3.57
CA LEU A 59 11.25 -0.23 4.08
C LEU A 59 10.86 -1.10 5.28
N ALA A 60 11.22 -2.39 5.26
CA ALA A 60 11.00 -3.27 6.40
C ALA A 60 11.77 -2.77 7.64
N LEU A 61 13.03 -2.37 7.46
CA LEU A 61 13.84 -1.77 8.51
C LEU A 61 13.20 -0.48 9.03
N ALA A 62 12.79 0.43 8.15
CA ALA A 62 12.13 1.68 8.54
C ALA A 62 10.82 1.43 9.31
N GLY A 63 10.04 0.42 8.91
CA GLY A 63 8.79 0.05 9.54
C GLY A 63 8.92 -0.40 11.01
N HIS A 64 10.12 -0.81 11.46
CA HIS A 64 10.33 -1.18 12.87
C HIS A 64 10.09 -0.03 13.84
N HIS A 65 10.14 1.22 13.37
CA HIS A 65 9.82 2.40 14.17
C HIS A 65 8.31 2.59 14.40
N LEU A 66 7.45 1.83 13.72
CA LEU A 66 6.01 1.85 13.97
C LEU A 66 5.65 1.04 15.22
N PRO A 67 4.55 1.40 15.91
CA PRO A 67 4.00 0.56 16.98
C PRO A 67 3.66 -0.85 16.48
N ALA A 68 3.94 -1.86 17.30
CA ALA A 68 3.50 -3.24 17.04
C ALA A 68 1.97 -3.30 16.84
N GLY A 69 1.53 -4.09 15.87
CA GLY A 69 0.13 -4.19 15.45
C GLY A 69 -0.29 -3.15 14.40
N THR A 70 0.61 -2.29 13.92
CA THR A 70 0.29 -1.33 12.85
C THR A 70 0.24 -2.02 11.49
N ILE A 71 -0.82 -1.78 10.71
CA ILE A 71 -1.02 -2.24 9.35
C ILE A 71 -1.38 -1.03 8.48
N LEU A 72 -0.53 -0.72 7.50
CA LEU A 72 -0.70 0.41 6.59
C LEU A 72 -0.83 -0.07 5.15
N ASP A 73 -1.71 0.59 4.37
CA ASP A 73 -1.74 0.50 2.92
C ASP A 73 -1.09 1.74 2.31
N GLY A 74 -0.27 1.53 1.29
CA GLY A 74 0.62 2.55 0.80
C GLY A 74 1.40 2.16 -0.44
N GLU A 75 2.15 3.12 -0.95
CA GLU A 75 2.95 3.00 -2.14
C GLU A 75 4.44 3.07 -1.80
N ALA A 76 5.22 2.09 -2.24
CA ALA A 76 6.68 2.22 -2.26
C ALA A 76 7.12 2.99 -3.50
N VAL A 77 7.80 4.12 -3.29
CA VAL A 77 8.30 4.98 -4.36
C VAL A 77 9.81 5.08 -4.30
N ILE A 78 10.45 5.26 -5.45
CA ILE A 78 11.88 5.53 -5.57
C ILE A 78 12.03 6.84 -6.32
N THR A 79 12.91 7.72 -5.84
CA THR A 79 13.19 8.98 -6.51
C THR A 79 14.48 8.91 -7.35
N THR A 80 14.52 9.67 -8.43
CA THR A 80 15.74 9.98 -9.19
C THR A 80 16.53 11.11 -8.52
N GLU A 81 17.76 11.33 -8.97
CA GLU A 81 18.66 12.36 -8.41
C GLU A 81 18.09 13.78 -8.51
N ASP A 82 17.21 14.03 -9.48
CA ASP A 82 16.48 15.29 -9.66
C ASP A 82 15.18 15.39 -8.82
N GLY A 83 14.94 14.42 -7.94
CA GLY A 83 13.82 14.40 -6.99
C GLY A 83 12.49 13.88 -7.55
N ARG A 84 12.46 13.39 -8.80
CA ARG A 84 11.23 12.85 -9.41
C ARG A 84 10.97 11.41 -9.00
N ILE A 85 9.71 11.03 -8.84
CA ILE A 85 9.34 9.62 -8.62
C ILE A 85 9.56 8.84 -9.91
N SER A 86 10.27 7.72 -9.82
CA SER A 86 10.56 6.81 -10.92
C SER A 86 9.83 5.49 -10.73
N PHE A 87 8.70 5.35 -11.44
CA PHE A 87 7.96 4.11 -11.52
C PHE A 87 8.82 2.96 -12.08
N GLU A 88 9.65 3.25 -13.09
CA GLU A 88 10.57 2.29 -13.68
C GLU A 88 11.55 1.74 -12.64
N ALA A 89 12.13 2.61 -11.80
CA ALA A 89 13.04 2.17 -10.74
C ALA A 89 12.32 1.29 -9.71
N ALA A 90 11.10 1.67 -9.30
CA ALA A 90 10.29 0.88 -8.38
C ALA A 90 9.94 -0.50 -8.97
N GLN A 91 9.56 -0.56 -10.25
CA GLN A 91 9.25 -1.80 -10.95
C GLN A 91 10.49 -2.68 -11.12
N ALA A 92 11.63 -2.10 -11.51
CA ALA A 92 12.90 -2.81 -11.63
C ALA A 92 13.33 -3.42 -10.29
N ARG A 93 13.09 -2.72 -9.18
CA ARG A 93 13.38 -3.24 -7.84
C ARG A 93 12.42 -4.36 -7.46
N ALA A 94 11.12 -4.21 -7.70
CA ALA A 94 10.11 -5.24 -7.44
C ALA A 94 10.38 -6.56 -8.19
N ALA A 95 10.93 -6.48 -9.41
CA ALA A 95 11.27 -7.63 -10.23
C ALA A 95 12.65 -8.25 -9.92
N SER A 96 13.41 -7.68 -8.99
CA SER A 96 14.77 -8.12 -8.68
C SER A 96 14.82 -9.26 -7.67
N SER A 97 15.91 -10.04 -7.69
CA SER A 97 16.24 -10.94 -6.57
C SER A 97 16.55 -10.13 -5.31
N PRO A 98 16.38 -10.70 -4.09
CA PRO A 98 16.69 -10.00 -2.84
C PRO A 98 18.11 -9.39 -2.80
N ALA A 99 19.12 -10.13 -3.26
CA ALA A 99 20.49 -9.64 -3.31
C ALA A 99 20.68 -8.43 -4.25
N ARG A 100 20.00 -8.43 -5.41
CA ARG A 100 20.04 -7.28 -6.33
C ARG A 100 19.24 -6.11 -5.77
N ALA A 101 18.08 -6.36 -5.19
CA ALA A 101 17.22 -5.35 -4.59
C ALA A 101 17.92 -4.64 -3.42
N HIS A 102 18.69 -5.37 -2.60
CA HIS A 102 19.51 -4.80 -1.54
C HIS A 102 20.60 -3.86 -2.07
N ARG A 103 21.29 -4.22 -3.17
CA ARG A 103 22.25 -3.31 -3.83
C ARG A 103 21.58 -2.06 -4.39
N LEU A 104 20.40 -2.20 -4.99
CA LEU A 104 19.62 -1.06 -5.49
C LEU A 104 19.18 -0.15 -4.34
N ALA A 105 18.81 -0.70 -3.19
CA ALA A 105 18.45 0.04 -1.98
C ALA A 105 19.55 1.00 -1.53
N ALA A 106 20.80 0.54 -1.53
CA ALA A 106 21.94 1.33 -1.11
C ALA A 106 22.22 2.52 -2.04
N GLN A 107 21.83 2.41 -3.32
CA GLN A 107 22.00 3.48 -4.31
C GLN A 107 20.80 4.43 -4.35
N ARG A 108 19.60 3.87 -4.22
CA ARG A 108 18.32 4.57 -4.32
C ARG A 108 17.35 4.00 -3.28
N PRO A 109 17.40 4.52 -2.04
CA PRO A 109 16.48 4.10 -0.98
C PRO A 109 15.02 4.34 -1.40
N ALA A 110 14.14 3.44 -0.98
CA ALA A 110 12.72 3.64 -1.20
C ALA A 110 12.11 4.51 -0.10
N HIS A 111 11.04 5.22 -0.45
CA HIS A 111 10.14 5.87 0.49
C HIS A 111 8.80 5.12 0.49
N TYR A 112 8.15 5.07 1.65
CA TYR A 112 6.81 4.50 1.79
C TYR A 112 5.81 5.62 2.07
N ILE A 113 4.83 5.79 1.19
CA ILE A 113 3.78 6.79 1.33
C ILE A 113 2.48 6.06 1.63
N ALA A 114 2.06 6.10 2.90
CA ALA A 114 0.81 5.48 3.34
C ALA A 114 -0.39 6.37 3.00
N PHE A 115 -1.44 5.75 2.48
CA PHE A 115 -2.73 6.40 2.21
C PHE A 115 -3.89 5.76 2.99
N ASP A 116 -3.69 4.62 3.65
CA ASP A 116 -4.68 4.04 4.55
C ASP A 116 -4.02 3.38 5.76
N ALA A 117 -4.71 3.41 6.90
CA ALA A 117 -4.31 2.77 8.14
C ALA A 117 -5.35 1.69 8.49
N LEU A 118 -5.14 0.48 7.97
CA LEU A 118 -6.04 -0.66 8.14
C LEU A 118 -6.11 -1.13 9.60
N LEU A 119 -5.01 -0.98 10.33
CA LEU A 119 -4.96 -1.14 11.78
C LEU A 119 -3.90 -0.19 12.32
N SER A 120 -4.23 0.63 13.31
CA SER A 120 -3.25 1.45 14.00
C SER A 120 -3.59 1.53 15.47
N HIS A 121 -2.57 1.60 16.31
CA HIS A 121 -2.78 1.97 17.70
C HIS A 121 -3.26 3.42 17.69
N ARG A 122 -4.56 3.67 17.93
CA ARG A 122 -5.12 5.03 17.98
C ARG A 122 -4.41 5.82 19.09
N SER A 123 -3.36 6.56 18.75
CA SER A 123 -3.17 7.87 19.35
C SER A 123 -4.29 8.77 18.82
N LYS A 124 -4.81 9.66 19.65
CA LYS A 124 -5.90 10.61 19.31
C LYS A 124 -5.43 11.68 18.30
N THR A 125 -4.89 11.27 17.17
CA THR A 125 -4.64 12.14 16.03
C THR A 125 -5.67 11.78 14.97
N THR A 126 -6.58 12.72 14.74
CA THR A 126 -7.54 12.69 13.65
C THR A 126 -6.82 12.27 12.38
N PRO A 127 -7.27 11.22 11.66
CA PRO A 127 -6.75 10.97 10.32
C PRO A 127 -6.92 12.24 9.47
N PRO A 128 -6.03 12.51 8.51
CA PRO A 128 -6.30 13.57 7.54
C PRO A 128 -7.71 13.36 6.98
N ALA A 129 -8.51 14.43 6.96
CA ALA A 129 -9.92 14.39 6.59
C ALA A 129 -10.06 13.76 5.19
N GLY A 130 -10.51 12.51 5.14
CA GLY A 130 -10.59 11.72 3.92
C GLY A 130 -10.75 10.21 4.14
N LEU A 131 -10.29 9.68 5.28
CA LEU A 131 -10.35 8.23 5.54
C LEU A 131 -11.73 7.72 6.03
N GLU A 132 -12.66 8.59 6.43
CA GLU A 132 -13.90 8.14 7.08
C GLU A 132 -14.95 7.55 6.11
N GLN A 133 -14.83 7.71 4.79
CA GLN A 133 -15.93 7.41 3.86
C GLN A 133 -15.66 6.31 2.82
N GLN A 134 -14.47 5.69 2.82
CA GLN A 134 -14.18 4.58 1.90
C GLN A 134 -14.72 3.22 2.39
N MET A 135 -15.13 3.13 3.67
CA MET A 135 -15.65 1.90 4.29
C MET A 135 -17.13 1.60 4.00
N ARG A 136 -17.82 2.29 3.07
CA ARG A 136 -19.07 1.74 2.55
C ARG A 136 -18.74 0.67 1.51
N MET A 137 -18.50 -0.54 2.02
CA MET A 137 -18.33 -1.78 1.27
C MET A 137 -19.22 -1.77 0.02
N LEU A 138 -18.60 -1.84 -1.16
CA LEU A 138 -19.32 -2.31 -2.34
C LEU A 138 -19.78 -3.74 -2.01
N PRO A 139 -21.08 -4.06 -2.11
CA PRO A 139 -21.54 -5.40 -1.82
C PRO A 139 -20.78 -6.40 -2.68
N SER A 140 -20.33 -7.49 -2.06
CA SER A 140 -19.78 -8.64 -2.74
C SER A 140 -20.70 -9.03 -3.89
N ALA A 141 -20.21 -8.97 -5.13
CA ALA A 141 -20.92 -9.54 -6.25
C ALA A 141 -20.93 -11.07 -6.10
N GLY A 142 -21.99 -11.57 -5.49
CA GLY A 142 -22.40 -12.97 -5.48
C GLY A 142 -23.85 -13.01 -5.03
N GLY A 143 -24.79 -13.66 -5.69
CA GLY A 143 -24.85 -14.40 -6.94
C GLY A 143 -26.27 -14.96 -7.01
N SER A 144 -26.79 -15.32 -8.19
CA SER A 144 -27.91 -16.25 -8.28
C SER A 144 -27.89 -17.02 -9.59
N THR A 145 -27.75 -18.33 -9.43
CA THR A 145 -28.12 -19.39 -10.35
C THR A 145 -29.64 -19.46 -10.56
N GLY A 146 -30.06 -20.04 -11.70
CA GLY A 146 -31.42 -20.56 -11.94
C GLY A 146 -32.07 -19.97 -13.21
N SER A 147 -32.01 -20.64 -14.38
CA SER A 147 -32.88 -21.74 -14.85
C SER A 147 -34.05 -21.22 -15.71
N GLY A 148 -34.13 -21.69 -16.96
CA GLY A 148 -35.35 -21.64 -17.78
C GLY A 148 -35.08 -21.48 -19.27
N GLU A 149 -34.84 -22.59 -19.97
CA GLU A 149 -35.69 -23.13 -21.04
C GLU A 149 -35.31 -24.59 -21.31
#